data_AF-A0A2I0NYW2-F1
#
_entry.id   AF-A0A2I0NYW2-F1
#
_cell.length_a   1.000
_cell.length_b   1.000
_cell.length_c   1.000
_cell.angle_alpha   90.00
_cell.angle_beta   90.00
_cell.angle_gamma   90.00
#
_symmetry.space_group_name_H-M   'P 1'
#
loop_
_entity.id
_entity.type
_entity.pdbx_description
1 polymer ?
#
loop_
_entity_poly.entity_id
_entity_poly.type
_entity_poly.pdbx_seq_one_letter_code
_entity_poly.pdbx_strand_id
1 'polypeptide(L)'
;GSATSGIDRFARQFWAISRETRDLFMLDGFIEEGMVHARALPAQEILRSVAGKGLVVDSLSTLIMKDGIDQVLAGVVSCRQAVQDAKEHAFFTLYRGLHAPYNEILLIRFCDVVIELHEELRGNEIIRALEIKKIAGMQPPGRLLPFVVTEKGIELSTTSRVV
;
A
#
# COMPACT_ATOMS: atom_id res chain seq x y z
N GLY A 1 -3.04 4.24 5.68
CA GLY A 1 -4.46 4.23 6.09
C GLY A 1 -4.58 3.65 7.49
N SER A 2 -5.80 3.37 7.95
CA SER A 2 -6.09 2.55 9.15
C SER A 2 -6.49 1.12 8.74
N ALA A 3 -6.60 0.20 9.71
CA ALA A 3 -7.09 -1.16 9.47
C ALA A 3 -8.55 -1.20 8.94
N THR A 4 -9.33 -0.13 9.14
CA THR A 4 -10.73 0.00 8.71
C THR A 4 -10.91 0.85 7.46
N SER A 5 -9.85 1.50 6.99
CA SER A 5 -9.89 2.42 5.84
C SER A 5 -10.15 1.74 4.49
N GLY A 6 -10.11 0.41 4.41
CA GLY A 6 -10.17 -0.35 3.15
C GLY A 6 -8.83 -0.48 2.43
N ILE A 7 -7.71 -0.24 3.13
CA ILE A 7 -6.36 -0.34 2.57
C ILE A 7 -6.02 -1.75 2.09
N ASP A 8 -6.49 -2.78 2.80
CA ASP A 8 -6.34 -4.19 2.45
C ASP A 8 -7.12 -4.53 1.17
N ARG A 9 -8.34 -4.01 1.04
CA ARG A 9 -9.17 -4.15 -0.16
C ARG A 9 -8.53 -3.45 -1.36
N PHE A 10 -7.90 -2.29 -1.15
CA PHE A 10 -7.19 -1.60 -2.21
C PHE A 10 -5.94 -2.37 -2.68
N ALA A 11 -5.16 -2.92 -1.76
CA ALA A 11 -4.01 -3.77 -2.10
C ALA A 11 -4.40 -5.01 -2.91
N ARG A 12 -5.48 -5.70 -2.48
CA ARG A 12 -6.04 -6.84 -3.22
C ARG A 12 -6.52 -6.45 -4.61
N GLN A 13 -7.22 -5.32 -4.74
CA GLN A 13 -7.68 -4.81 -6.03
C GLN A 13 -6.50 -4.52 -6.97
N PHE A 14 -5.42 -3.90 -6.46
CA PHE A 14 -4.21 -3.64 -7.23
C PHE A 14 -3.53 -4.92 -7.73
N TRP A 15 -3.45 -5.93 -6.87
CA TRP A 15 -2.93 -7.25 -7.22
C TRP A 15 -3.80 -7.96 -8.27
N ALA A 16 -5.12 -7.91 -8.10
CA ALA A 16 -6.08 -8.59 -8.97
C ALA A 16 -6.01 -8.16 -10.45
N ILE A 17 -5.57 -6.92 -10.73
CA ILE A 17 -5.40 -6.39 -12.10
C ILE A 17 -4.33 -7.16 -12.88
N SER A 18 -3.32 -7.72 -12.20
CA SER A 18 -2.18 -8.39 -12.87
C SER A 18 -1.66 -9.56 -12.02
N ARG A 19 -2.53 -10.53 -11.69
CA ARG A 19 -2.18 -11.67 -10.82
C ARG A 19 -1.06 -12.55 -11.35
N GLU A 20 -0.92 -12.65 -12.67
CA GLU A 20 0.10 -13.51 -13.30
C GLU A 20 1.51 -12.91 -13.17
N THR A 21 1.60 -11.59 -13.13
CA THR A 21 2.87 -10.85 -13.11
C THR A 21 3.15 -10.22 -11.76
N ARG A 22 2.34 -10.49 -10.71
CA ARG A 22 2.51 -9.92 -9.37
C ARG A 22 2.27 -10.92 -8.26
N ASP A 23 3.19 -10.95 -7.31
CA ASP A 23 3.04 -11.74 -6.09
C ASP A 23 2.53 -10.84 -4.96
N LEU A 24 1.51 -11.30 -4.22
CA LEU A 24 0.96 -10.61 -3.05
C LEU A 24 1.40 -11.34 -1.77
N PHE A 25 2.28 -10.71 -1.01
CA PHE A 25 2.76 -11.17 0.29
C PHE A 25 1.85 -10.65 1.39
N MET A 26 1.09 -11.55 1.99
CA MET A 26 0.12 -11.25 3.03
C MET A 26 0.70 -11.59 4.41
N LEU A 27 0.81 -10.57 5.26
CA LEU A 27 1.26 -10.64 6.65
C LEU A 27 0.10 -10.44 7.63
N ASP A 28 -0.78 -9.49 7.37
CA ASP A 28 -1.71 -8.99 8.40
C ASP A 28 -3.12 -9.53 8.29
N GLY A 29 -3.51 -9.97 7.09
CA GLY A 29 -4.86 -10.44 6.78
C GLY A 29 -4.99 -11.95 6.62
N PHE A 30 -6.19 -12.38 6.24
CA PHE A 30 -6.45 -13.77 5.85
C PHE A 30 -5.83 -14.04 4.47
N ILE A 31 -5.25 -15.23 4.34
CA ILE A 31 -4.69 -15.72 3.07
C ILE A 31 -5.84 -16.16 2.17
N GLU A 32 -5.76 -15.75 0.91
CA GLU A 32 -6.64 -16.22 -0.16
C GLU A 32 -5.81 -16.97 -1.22
N GLU A 33 -6.50 -17.66 -2.12
CA GLU A 33 -5.86 -18.43 -3.18
C GLU A 33 -4.92 -17.56 -4.03
N GLY A 34 -3.70 -18.04 -4.26
CA GLY A 34 -2.67 -17.36 -5.04
C GLY A 34 -1.89 -16.28 -4.27
N MET A 35 -2.23 -15.99 -3.01
CA MET A 35 -1.42 -15.14 -2.15
C MET A 35 -0.28 -15.93 -1.50
N VAL A 36 0.82 -15.24 -1.20
CA VAL A 36 1.97 -15.80 -0.48
C VAL A 36 1.79 -15.57 1.02
N HIS A 37 1.79 -16.66 1.80
CA HIS A 37 1.75 -16.57 3.26
C HIS A 37 3.11 -16.10 3.80
N ALA A 38 3.22 -14.82 4.13
CA ALA A 38 4.51 -14.16 4.34
C ALA A 38 4.88 -13.89 5.81
N ARG A 39 4.01 -14.21 6.77
CA ARG A 39 4.22 -13.87 8.20
C ARG A 39 5.55 -14.33 8.78
N ALA A 40 6.02 -15.51 8.39
CA ALA A 40 7.27 -16.07 8.87
C ALA A 40 8.50 -15.59 8.09
N LEU A 41 8.31 -14.97 6.92
CA LEU A 41 9.41 -14.62 6.01
C LEU A 41 10.05 -13.29 6.41
N PRO A 42 11.38 -13.18 6.52
CA PRO A 42 12.08 -11.91 6.78
C PRO A 42 11.79 -10.86 5.69
N ALA A 43 11.82 -9.59 6.06
CA ALA A 43 11.58 -8.46 5.16
C ALA A 43 12.51 -8.49 3.94
N GLN A 44 13.78 -8.82 4.14
CA GLN A 44 14.75 -8.92 3.04
C GLN A 44 14.42 -10.04 2.05
N GLU A 45 13.86 -11.15 2.52
CA GLU A 45 13.45 -12.25 1.65
C GLU A 45 12.27 -11.83 0.77
N ILE A 46 11.26 -11.19 1.38
CA ILE A 46 10.08 -10.68 0.67
C ILE A 46 10.46 -9.57 -0.32
N LEU A 47 11.21 -8.55 0.13
CA LEU A 47 11.49 -7.36 -0.67
C LEU A 47 12.51 -7.63 -1.80
N ARG A 48 13.26 -8.74 -1.72
CA ARG A 48 14.18 -9.19 -2.78
C ARG A 48 13.61 -10.30 -3.66
N SER A 49 12.41 -10.79 -3.38
CA SER A 49 11.78 -11.86 -4.19
C SER A 49 11.33 -11.38 -5.58
N VAL A 50 11.57 -10.12 -5.93
CA VAL A 50 11.23 -9.49 -7.20
C VAL A 50 12.02 -10.16 -8.33
N ALA A 51 11.51 -11.27 -8.85
CA ALA A 51 12.13 -12.09 -9.89
C ALA A 51 11.47 -11.82 -11.26
N GLY A 52 11.53 -10.57 -11.74
CA GLY A 52 10.90 -10.19 -13.01
C GLY A 52 9.38 -9.99 -12.93
N LYS A 53 8.84 -9.87 -11.72
CA LYS A 53 7.42 -9.63 -11.42
C LYS A 53 7.24 -8.36 -10.59
N GLY A 54 6.03 -7.83 -10.54
CA GLY A 54 5.63 -6.85 -9.54
C GLY A 54 5.40 -7.49 -8.18
N LEU A 55 5.28 -6.63 -7.17
CA LEU A 55 5.23 -7.03 -5.77
C LEU A 55 4.11 -6.28 -5.06
N VAL A 56 3.32 -6.97 -4.24
CA VAL A 56 2.42 -6.34 -3.29
C VAL A 56 2.76 -6.85 -1.88
N VAL A 57 2.96 -5.95 -0.92
CA VAL A 57 3.23 -6.32 0.48
C VAL A 57 2.17 -5.71 1.39
N ASP A 58 1.46 -6.57 2.10
CA ASP A 58 0.43 -6.20 3.07
C ASP A 58 0.75 -6.78 4.48
N SER A 59 1.50 -6.08 5.34
CA SER A 59 1.94 -4.68 5.25
C SER A 59 3.42 -4.46 5.56
N LEU A 60 3.96 -3.31 5.13
CA LEU A 60 5.28 -2.84 5.60
C LEU A 60 5.27 -2.59 7.10
N SER A 61 4.12 -2.29 7.70
CA SER A 61 4.03 -2.03 9.13
C SER A 61 4.48 -3.23 9.94
N THR A 62 4.02 -4.42 9.56
CA THR A 62 4.41 -5.66 10.24
C THR A 62 5.85 -6.02 9.98
N LEU A 63 6.38 -5.74 8.78
CA LEU A 63 7.82 -5.90 8.52
C LEU A 63 8.67 -4.97 9.40
N ILE A 64 8.26 -3.71 9.57
CA ILE A 64 9.00 -2.75 10.42
C ILE A 64 8.96 -3.19 11.88
N MET A 65 7.80 -3.62 12.37
CA MET A 65 7.64 -4.11 13.75
C MET A 65 8.48 -5.36 14.02
N LYS A 66 8.65 -6.23 13.01
CA LYS A 66 9.36 -7.50 13.13
C LYS A 66 10.87 -7.37 12.94
N ASP A 67 11.30 -6.71 11.86
CA ASP A 67 12.70 -6.73 11.39
C ASP A 67 13.40 -5.37 11.56
N GLY A 68 12.66 -4.34 11.99
CA GLY A 68 13.17 -2.98 12.16
C GLY A 68 13.15 -2.16 10.86
N ILE A 69 13.15 -0.83 11.03
CA ILE A 69 13.01 0.11 9.91
C ILE A 69 14.18 0.03 8.91
N ASP A 70 15.42 -0.17 9.38
CA ASP A 70 16.60 -0.16 8.52
C ASP A 70 16.57 -1.31 7.50
N GLN A 71 16.13 -2.49 7.93
CA GLN A 71 16.01 -3.65 7.04
C GLN A 71 14.92 -3.43 5.99
N VAL A 72 13.78 -2.85 6.39
CA VAL A 72 12.68 -2.55 5.47
C VAL A 72 13.08 -1.47 4.48
N LEU A 73 13.74 -0.40 4.91
CA LEU A 73 14.23 0.66 4.02
C LEU A 73 15.21 0.13 2.99
N ALA A 74 16.20 -0.67 3.42
CA ALA A 74 17.15 -1.29 2.50
C ALA A 74 16.42 -2.18 1.48
N GLY A 75 15.46 -2.98 1.92
CA GLY A 75 14.64 -3.82 1.04
C GLY A 75 13.79 -3.02 0.04
N VAL A 76 13.13 -1.94 0.48
CA VAL A 76 12.32 -1.07 -0.40
C VAL A 76 13.20 -0.40 -1.46
N VAL A 77 14.39 0.06 -1.08
CA VAL A 77 15.36 0.65 -2.02
C VAL A 77 15.80 -0.37 -3.07
N SER A 78 16.17 -1.58 -2.66
CA SER A 78 16.55 -2.65 -3.60
C SER A 78 15.39 -3.08 -4.50
N CYS A 79 14.17 -3.17 -3.94
CA CYS A 79 12.96 -3.52 -4.66
C CYS A 79 12.68 -2.56 -5.82
N ARG A 80 12.91 -1.25 -5.62
CA ARG A 80 12.64 -0.22 -6.64
C ARG A 80 13.36 -0.49 -7.96
N GLN A 81 14.66 -0.80 -7.92
CA GLN A 81 15.41 -1.10 -9.14
C GLN A 81 14.89 -2.38 -9.81
N ALA A 82 14.64 -3.43 -9.02
CA ALA A 82 14.19 -4.71 -9.54
C ALA A 82 12.83 -4.62 -10.25
N VAL A 83 11.87 -3.86 -9.71
CA VAL A 83 10.56 -3.68 -10.38
C VAL A 83 10.66 -2.81 -11.62
N GLN A 84 11.58 -1.83 -11.66
CA GLN A 84 11.84 -1.04 -12.86
C GLN A 84 12.41 -1.90 -14.00
N ASP A 85 13.40 -2.75 -13.69
CA ASP A 85 13.99 -3.66 -14.67
C ASP A 85 12.95 -4.66 -15.21
N ALA A 86 12.04 -5.11 -14.35
CA ALA A 86 10.91 -5.96 -14.69
C ALA A 86 9.77 -5.24 -15.45
N LYS A 87 9.81 -3.92 -15.57
CA LYS A 87 8.71 -3.08 -16.07
C LYS A 87 7.37 -3.31 -15.34
N GLU A 88 7.47 -3.54 -14.04
CA GLU A 88 6.33 -3.81 -13.16
C GLU A 88 6.29 -2.82 -11.99
N HIS A 89 5.33 -3.01 -11.08
CA HIS A 89 5.11 -2.12 -9.95
C HIS A 89 5.22 -2.83 -8.60
N ALA A 90 5.74 -2.10 -7.62
CA ALA A 90 5.65 -2.47 -6.20
C ALA A 90 4.53 -1.67 -5.53
N PHE A 91 3.70 -2.35 -4.73
CA PHE A 91 2.65 -1.74 -3.93
C PHE A 91 2.80 -2.16 -2.47
N PHE A 92 2.76 -1.18 -1.57
CA PHE A 92 3.04 -1.38 -0.16
C PHE A 92 1.92 -0.77 0.67
N THR A 93 1.35 -1.54 1.61
CA THR A 93 0.45 -0.96 2.62
C THR A 93 1.25 -0.53 3.86
N LEU A 94 0.79 0.55 4.50
CA LEU A 94 1.34 1.08 5.74
C LEU A 94 0.19 1.64 6.60
N TYR A 95 0.20 1.30 7.89
CA TYR A 95 -0.71 1.84 8.89
C TYR A 95 -0.12 3.12 9.47
N ARG A 96 -0.90 4.20 9.42
CA ARG A 96 -0.46 5.49 9.98
C ARG A 96 -0.42 5.43 11.50
N GLY A 97 0.59 6.07 12.08
CA GLY A 97 0.69 6.24 13.53
C GLY A 97 1.13 4.99 14.29
N LEU A 98 1.48 3.92 13.59
CA LEU A 98 2.11 2.74 14.20
C LEU A 98 3.63 2.90 14.35
N HIS A 99 4.24 3.82 13.57
CA HIS A 99 5.68 4.04 13.52
C HIS A 99 6.04 5.45 13.93
N ALA A 100 7.31 5.66 14.31
CA ALA A 100 7.83 7.00 14.51
C ALA A 100 7.64 7.84 13.22
N PRO A 101 7.18 9.11 13.30
CA PRO A 101 6.92 9.93 12.12
C PRO A 101 8.12 10.04 11.16
N TYR A 102 9.33 10.08 11.72
CA TYR A 102 10.57 10.07 10.94
C TYR A 102 10.71 8.83 10.04
N ASN A 103 10.33 7.64 10.52
CA ASN A 103 10.41 6.39 9.76
C ASN A 103 9.41 6.39 8.59
N GLU A 104 8.19 6.87 8.83
CA GLU A 104 7.18 7.02 7.78
C GLU A 104 7.66 7.98 6.69
N ILE A 105 8.29 9.10 7.07
CA ILE A 105 8.88 10.07 6.15
C ILE A 105 9.98 9.44 5.28
N LEU A 106 10.86 8.62 5.86
CA LEU A 106 11.90 7.93 5.10
C LEU A 106 11.30 7.02 4.01
N LEU A 107 10.28 6.24 4.34
CA LEU A 107 9.59 5.39 3.36
C LEU A 107 8.94 6.21 2.24
N ILE A 108 8.22 7.28 2.60
CA ILE A 108 7.60 8.21 1.65
C ILE A 108 8.63 8.77 0.65
N ARG A 109 9.87 9.03 1.09
CA ARG A 109 10.92 9.51 0.18
C ARG A 109 11.29 8.49 -0.89
N PHE A 110 11.28 7.20 -0.57
CA PHE A 110 11.65 6.12 -1.50
C PHE A 110 10.52 5.64 -2.42
N CYS A 111 9.26 5.92 -2.10
CA CYS A 111 8.13 5.58 -2.96
C CYS A 111 7.90 6.62 -4.06
N ASP A 112 7.58 6.19 -5.28
CA ASP A 112 7.25 7.10 -6.39
C ASP A 112 5.86 7.73 -6.23
N VAL A 113 4.89 6.97 -5.73
CA VAL A 113 3.53 7.42 -5.46
C VAL A 113 3.19 7.16 -4.00
N VAL A 114 2.54 8.11 -3.34
CA VAL A 114 2.01 7.93 -1.99
C VAL A 114 0.54 8.29 -1.99
N ILE A 115 -0.28 7.31 -1.62
CA ILE A 115 -1.72 7.42 -1.49
C ILE A 115 -2.07 7.27 -0.02
N GLU A 116 -2.86 8.20 0.48
CA GLU A 116 -3.34 8.20 1.85
C GLU A 116 -4.85 8.00 1.87
N LEU A 117 -5.30 7.01 2.64
CA LEU A 117 -6.72 6.75 2.90
C LEU A 117 -7.09 7.34 4.25
N HIS A 118 -8.00 8.31 4.22
CA HIS A 118 -8.56 9.00 5.37
C HIS A 118 -9.90 8.38 5.73
N GLU A 119 -10.19 8.32 7.04
CA GLU A 119 -11.46 7.90 7.60
C GLU A 119 -11.86 8.90 8.69
N GLU A 120 -13.08 9.43 8.59
CA GLU A 120 -13.66 10.36 9.56
C GLU A 120 -15.05 9.87 9.98
N LEU A 121 -15.32 9.88 11.28
CA LEU A 121 -16.66 9.66 11.81
C LEU A 121 -17.41 10.99 11.85
N ARG A 122 -18.50 11.10 11.10
CA ARG A 122 -19.42 12.24 11.15
C ARG A 122 -20.81 11.74 11.54
N GLY A 123 -21.15 11.90 12.82
CA GLY A 123 -22.41 11.37 13.37
C GLY A 123 -22.40 9.84 13.33
N ASN A 124 -23.35 9.23 12.62
CA ASN A 124 -23.42 7.79 12.39
C ASN A 124 -22.81 7.35 11.04
N GLU A 125 -22.24 8.28 10.27
CA GLU A 125 -21.66 8.01 8.96
C GLU A 125 -20.14 7.88 9.06
N ILE A 126 -19.58 6.88 8.38
CA ILE A 126 -18.14 6.76 8.13
C ILE A 126 -17.86 7.39 6.77
N ILE A 127 -17.15 8.51 6.77
CA ILE A 127 -16.72 9.20 5.57
C ILE A 127 -15.30 8.74 5.25
N ARG A 128 -15.08 8.32 4.00
CA ARG A 128 -13.77 7.90 3.50
C ARG A 128 -13.34 8.74 2.32
N ALA A 129 -12.06 9.12 2.32
CA ALA A 129 -11.47 9.92 1.26
C ALA A 129 -10.03 9.47 0.97
N LEU A 130 -9.68 9.47 -0.32
CA LEU A 130 -8.36 9.17 -0.82
C LEU A 130 -7.65 10.49 -1.16
N GLU A 131 -6.43 10.65 -0.66
CA GLU A 131 -5.53 11.75 -1.02
C GLU A 131 -4.32 11.18 -1.76
N ILE A 132 -3.96 11.77 -2.89
CA ILE A 132 -2.65 11.50 -3.50
C ILE A 132 -1.67 12.52 -2.92
N LYS A 133 -0.77 12.05 -2.04
CA LYS A 133 0.24 12.87 -1.34
C LYS A 133 1.45 13.17 -2.19
N LYS A 134 1.83 12.23 -3.06
CA LYS A 134 3.06 12.28 -3.84
C LYS A 134 2.85 11.58 -5.18
N ILE A 135 3.40 12.18 -6.23
CA ILE A 135 3.65 11.55 -7.53
C ILE A 135 5.06 12.00 -7.95
N ALA A 136 5.99 11.09 -8.18
CA ALA A 136 7.34 11.44 -8.60
C ALA A 136 7.30 12.17 -9.95
N GLY A 137 7.95 13.34 -10.02
CA GLY A 137 8.01 14.16 -11.23
C GLY A 137 6.75 14.96 -11.56
N MET A 138 5.71 14.92 -10.73
CA MET A 138 4.44 15.63 -10.97
C MET A 138 3.88 16.27 -9.70
N GLN A 139 3.15 17.38 -9.86
CA GLN A 139 2.38 17.96 -8.76
C GLN A 139 1.16 17.07 -8.46
N PRO A 140 0.93 16.65 -7.20
CA PRO A 140 -0.28 15.92 -6.86
C PRO A 140 -1.55 16.78 -7.07
N PRO A 141 -2.73 16.17 -7.32
CA PRO A 141 -3.96 16.91 -7.68
C PRO A 141 -4.49 17.88 -6.62
N GLY A 142 -4.01 17.82 -5.37
CA GLY A 142 -4.40 18.74 -4.30
C GLY A 142 -5.87 18.63 -3.86
N ARG A 143 -6.55 17.51 -4.14
CA ARG A 143 -7.94 17.27 -3.74
C ARG A 143 -8.13 15.92 -3.07
N LEU A 144 -9.11 15.85 -2.18
CA LEU A 144 -9.61 14.61 -1.59
C LEU A 144 -10.64 13.97 -2.53
N LEU A 145 -10.52 12.68 -2.76
CA LEU A 145 -11.42 11.89 -3.59
C LEU A 145 -12.26 10.98 -2.69
N PRO A 146 -13.56 11.24 -2.53
CA PRO A 146 -14.42 10.36 -1.76
C PRO A 146 -14.44 8.95 -2.37
N PHE A 147 -14.52 7.92 -1.53
CA PHE A 147 -14.62 6.54 -2.02
C PHE A 147 -15.50 5.69 -1.10
N VAL A 148 -15.98 4.58 -1.64
CA VAL A 148 -16.65 3.51 -0.90
C VAL A 148 -15.82 2.23 -0.96
N VAL A 149 -15.91 1.41 0.08
CA VAL A 149 -15.29 0.08 0.12
C VAL A 149 -16.34 -0.93 -0.34
N THR A 150 -16.01 -1.70 -1.37
CA THR A 150 -16.87 -2.77 -1.91
C THR A 150 -16.16 -4.12 -1.78
N GLU A 151 -16.84 -5.20 -2.15
CA GLU A 151 -16.22 -6.53 -2.19
C GLU A 151 -15.05 -6.60 -3.20
N LYS A 152 -15.11 -5.80 -4.27
CA LYS A 152 -14.11 -5.78 -5.35
C LYS A 152 -12.91 -4.88 -5.08
N GLY A 153 -12.94 -4.06 -4.03
CA GLY A 153 -11.89 -3.09 -3.74
C GLY A 153 -12.42 -1.77 -3.23
N ILE A 154 -11.77 -0.68 -3.65
CA ILE A 154 -12.27 0.68 -3.43
C ILE A 154 -12.81 1.25 -4.74
N GLU A 155 -13.90 2.01 -4.63
CA GLU A 155 -14.54 2.67 -5.77
C GLU A 155 -14.63 4.17 -5.48
N LEU A 156 -14.02 4.97 -6.37
CA LEU A 156 -14.06 6.42 -6.27
C LEU A 156 -15.49 6.90 -6.53
N SER A 157 -16.02 7.65 -5.57
CA SER A 157 -17.32 8.27 -5.68
C SER A 157 -17.17 9.59 -6.44
N THR A 158 -17.74 9.65 -7.64
CA THR A 158 -17.77 10.87 -8.46
C THR A 158 -18.89 11.84 -8.06
N THR A 159 -19.67 11.52 -7.02
CA THR A 159 -20.70 12.40 -6.48
C THR A 159 -20.07 13.64 -5.86
N SER A 160 -19.80 14.62 -6.71
CA SER A 160 -19.68 16.01 -6.31
C SER A 160 -21.07 16.41 -5.83
N ARG A 161 -21.25 16.70 -4.54
CA ARG A 161 -22.41 17.50 -4.14
C ARG A 161 -22.22 18.84 -4.84
N VAL A 162 -22.95 19.07 -5.91
CA VAL A 162 -23.06 20.40 -6.53
C VAL A 162 -23.75 21.25 -5.46
N VAL A 163 -22.99 22.17 -4.89
CA VAL A 163 -23.49 23.17 -3.94
C VAL A 163 -23.89 24.41 -4.73
#